data_AF-A0A497J9G9-F1
#
_entry.id   AF-A0A497J9G9-F1
#
_cell.length_a   1.000
_cell.length_b   1.000
_cell.length_c   1.000
_cell.angle_alpha   90.00
_cell.angle_beta   90.00
_cell.angle_gamma   90.00
#
_symmetry.space_group_name_H-M   'P 1'
#
loop_
_entity.id
_entity.type
_entity.pdbx_description
1 polymer ?
#
loop_
_entity_poly.entity_id
_entity_poly.type
_entity_poly.pdbx_seq_one_letter_code
_entity_poly.pdbx_strand_id
1 'polypeptide(L)'
;MGEQGFGYITDMLVFSVLISTAALMLTGMAPVDPRVDSARYASSFAHSVLYLLQNTSAEQFGGFEYKLDTEFEPDLPVVGDSAKRELRYKTITQLLAEDALLNLHVDIKGAEFQVRRPNERMDEKLRIFLKSTLDRIIGGRFGYRLRARTEVADLGSARVHFESEVADLTRARTQLCTETLMLSLPVSREELAWHIEELTGIDPNEAGFEIDPILEVTLELWSR
;
A
#
# COMPACT_ATOMS: atom_id res chain seq x y z
N MET A 1 -9.20 17.18 -71.33
CA MET A 1 -8.63 16.38 -70.22
C MET A 1 -8.76 17.17 -68.91
N GLY A 2 -9.95 17.31 -68.34
CA GLY A 2 -10.15 18.15 -67.14
C GLY A 2 -11.33 17.78 -66.24
N GLU A 3 -12.25 16.94 -66.69
CA GLU A 3 -13.49 16.65 -65.93
C GLU A 3 -13.38 15.43 -64.99
N GLN A 4 -12.43 14.52 -65.23
CA GLN A 4 -12.25 13.31 -64.38
C GLN A 4 -11.58 13.59 -63.02
N GLY A 5 -10.87 14.72 -62.87
CA GLY A 5 -10.20 15.09 -61.60
C GLY A 5 -11.12 15.73 -60.58
N PHE A 6 -12.15 16.46 -61.03
CA PHE A 6 -13.07 17.17 -60.13
C PHE A 6 -14.05 16.24 -59.39
N GLY A 7 -14.55 15.19 -60.05
CA GLY A 7 -15.42 14.20 -59.42
C GLY A 7 -14.72 13.47 -58.26
N TYR A 8 -13.46 13.08 -58.44
CA TYR A 8 -12.68 12.36 -57.44
C TYR A 8 -12.36 13.20 -56.20
N ILE A 9 -12.06 14.49 -56.39
CA ILE A 9 -11.81 15.44 -55.29
C ILE A 9 -13.10 15.68 -54.50
N THR A 10 -14.23 15.76 -55.19
CA THR A 10 -15.55 15.99 -54.55
C THR A 10 -15.96 14.78 -53.72
N ASP A 11 -15.78 13.56 -54.24
CA ASP A 11 -16.05 12.32 -53.50
C ASP A 11 -15.13 12.17 -52.28
N MET A 12 -13.83 12.50 -52.39
CA MET A 12 -12.92 12.48 -51.24
C MET A 12 -13.32 13.49 -50.15
N LEU A 13 -13.82 14.66 -50.53
CA LEU A 13 -14.33 15.65 -49.58
C LEU A 13 -15.61 15.17 -48.90
N VAL A 14 -16.53 14.57 -49.63
CA VAL A 14 -17.76 14.00 -49.05
C VAL A 14 -17.43 12.86 -48.10
N PHE A 15 -16.48 11.98 -48.47
CA PHE A 15 -16.01 10.92 -47.57
C PHE A 15 -15.31 11.47 -46.32
N SER A 16 -14.47 12.50 -46.44
CA SER A 16 -13.80 13.08 -45.26
C SER A 16 -14.79 13.77 -44.32
N VAL A 17 -15.82 14.41 -44.87
CA VAL A 17 -16.91 14.99 -44.09
C VAL A 17 -17.72 13.90 -43.41
N LEU A 18 -18.09 12.83 -44.12
CA LEU A 18 -18.84 11.70 -43.54
C LEU A 18 -18.06 11.02 -42.40
N ILE A 19 -16.77 10.77 -42.60
CA ILE A 19 -15.87 10.21 -41.57
C ILE A 19 -15.78 11.17 -40.38
N SER A 20 -15.64 12.47 -40.62
CA SER A 20 -15.58 13.48 -39.55
C SER A 20 -16.88 13.55 -38.77
N THR A 21 -18.05 13.50 -39.44
CA THR A 21 -19.35 13.46 -38.77
C THR A 21 -19.58 12.16 -38.01
N ALA A 22 -19.15 11.02 -38.54
CA ALA A 22 -19.24 9.73 -37.83
C ALA A 22 -18.34 9.71 -36.59
N ALA A 23 -17.12 10.26 -36.69
CA ALA A 23 -16.22 10.43 -35.55
C ALA A 23 -16.81 11.37 -34.49
N LEU A 24 -17.47 12.46 -34.90
CA LEU A 24 -18.16 13.39 -34.01
C LEU A 24 -19.40 12.77 -33.33
N MET A 25 -20.14 11.92 -34.04
CA MET A 25 -21.27 11.20 -33.48
C MET A 25 -20.82 10.12 -32.47
N LEU A 26 -19.68 9.46 -32.72
CA LEU A 26 -19.09 8.51 -31.78
C LEU A 26 -18.58 9.18 -30.51
N THR A 27 -18.04 10.41 -30.59
CA THR A 27 -17.65 11.17 -29.40
C THR A 27 -18.83 11.82 -28.68
N GLY A 28 -19.92 12.12 -29.39
CA GLY A 28 -21.14 12.72 -28.80
C GLY A 28 -22.13 11.74 -28.16
N MET A 29 -22.09 10.44 -28.51
CA MET A 29 -23.04 9.43 -28.02
C MET A 29 -22.63 8.68 -26.75
N ALA A 30 -21.44 8.94 -26.21
CA ALA A 30 -21.02 8.37 -24.94
C ALA A 30 -21.01 9.48 -23.88
N PRO A 31 -22.12 9.71 -23.15
CA PRO A 31 -22.08 10.55 -21.97
C PRO A 31 -21.45 9.72 -20.85
N VAL A 32 -20.19 9.33 -21.03
CA VAL A 32 -19.43 8.80 -19.91
C VAL A 32 -18.95 10.01 -19.16
N ASP A 33 -19.51 10.19 -17.97
CA ASP A 33 -19.05 11.24 -17.07
C ASP A 33 -17.53 11.08 -16.89
N PRO A 34 -16.71 12.07 -17.28
CA PRO A 34 -15.26 11.98 -17.17
C PRO A 34 -14.79 11.68 -15.74
N ARG A 35 -15.62 11.99 -14.72
CA ARG A 35 -15.37 11.59 -13.34
C ARG A 35 -15.48 10.08 -13.15
N VAL A 36 -16.48 9.44 -13.74
CA VAL A 36 -16.70 7.98 -13.64
C VAL A 36 -15.57 7.22 -14.34
N ASP A 37 -15.09 7.69 -15.48
CA ASP A 37 -13.93 7.08 -16.16
C ASP A 37 -12.64 7.27 -15.37
N SER A 38 -12.43 8.47 -14.79
CA SER A 38 -11.25 8.72 -13.95
C SER A 38 -11.22 7.83 -12.70
N ALA A 39 -12.36 7.57 -12.08
CA ALA A 39 -12.49 6.70 -10.91
C ALA A 39 -12.27 5.23 -11.27
N ARG A 40 -12.83 4.75 -12.39
CA ARG A 40 -12.61 3.37 -12.88
C ARG A 40 -11.15 3.11 -13.23
N TYR A 41 -10.51 4.07 -13.91
CA TYR A 41 -9.09 4.01 -14.21
C TYR A 41 -8.26 3.99 -12.92
N ALA A 42 -8.56 4.89 -11.97
CA ALA A 42 -7.87 4.94 -10.68
C ALA A 42 -8.00 3.63 -9.90
N SER A 43 -9.21 3.05 -9.82
CA SER A 43 -9.45 1.75 -9.17
C SER A 43 -8.65 0.62 -9.82
N SER A 44 -8.69 0.50 -11.16
CA SER A 44 -7.90 -0.52 -11.88
C SER A 44 -6.39 -0.35 -11.69
N PHE A 45 -5.93 0.90 -11.65
CA PHE A 45 -4.55 1.24 -11.37
C PHE A 45 -4.16 0.90 -9.93
N ALA A 46 -4.97 1.27 -8.94
CA ALA A 46 -4.76 0.94 -7.52
C ALA A 46 -4.69 -0.58 -7.31
N HIS A 47 -5.60 -1.35 -7.92
CA HIS A 47 -5.56 -2.81 -7.89
C HIS A 47 -4.26 -3.36 -8.47
N SER A 48 -3.82 -2.83 -9.62
CA SER A 48 -2.54 -3.22 -10.25
C SER A 48 -1.33 -2.88 -9.38
N VAL A 49 -1.37 -1.74 -8.67
CA VAL A 49 -0.33 -1.36 -7.70
C VAL A 49 -0.30 -2.33 -6.53
N LEU A 50 -1.44 -2.62 -5.89
CA LEU A 50 -1.50 -3.57 -4.78
C LEU A 50 -1.00 -4.96 -5.21
N TYR A 51 -1.40 -5.42 -6.39
CA TYR A 51 -0.89 -6.67 -6.96
C TYR A 51 0.62 -6.65 -7.19
N LEU A 52 1.17 -5.53 -7.66
CA LEU A 52 2.61 -5.34 -7.80
C LEU A 52 3.32 -5.42 -6.44
N LEU A 53 2.80 -4.76 -5.41
CA LEU A 53 3.37 -4.81 -4.05
C LEU A 53 3.36 -6.24 -3.49
N GLN A 54 2.33 -7.02 -3.82
CA GLN A 54 2.19 -8.41 -3.37
C GLN A 54 3.20 -9.35 -4.02
N ASN A 55 3.51 -9.15 -5.30
CA ASN A 55 4.27 -10.11 -6.10
C ASN A 55 5.71 -9.69 -6.41
N THR A 56 6.09 -8.45 -6.12
CA THR A 56 7.41 -7.91 -6.46
C THR A 56 8.31 -7.84 -5.23
N SER A 57 9.51 -8.39 -5.34
CA SER A 57 10.51 -8.32 -4.27
C SER A 57 11.04 -6.90 -4.09
N ALA A 58 11.45 -6.57 -2.86
CA ALA A 58 12.05 -5.28 -2.55
C ALA A 58 13.33 -5.01 -3.36
N GLU A 59 14.03 -6.04 -3.82
CA GLU A 59 15.20 -5.95 -4.70
C GLU A 59 14.93 -5.15 -5.97
N GLN A 60 13.73 -5.25 -6.56
CA GLN A 60 13.34 -4.49 -7.76
C GLN A 60 13.20 -2.98 -7.51
N PHE A 61 13.21 -2.57 -6.24
CA PHE A 61 13.11 -1.19 -5.79
C PHE A 61 14.39 -0.70 -5.07
N GLY A 62 15.48 -1.45 -5.18
CA GLY A 62 16.77 -1.10 -4.55
C GLY A 62 17.13 -1.92 -3.32
N GLY A 63 16.27 -2.88 -2.94
CA GLY A 63 16.48 -3.76 -1.78
C GLY A 63 16.04 -3.14 -0.45
N PHE A 64 15.87 -3.99 0.56
CA PHE A 64 15.53 -3.57 1.92
C PHE A 64 16.45 -4.28 2.93
N GLU A 65 17.06 -3.49 3.81
CA GLU A 65 17.91 -3.98 4.90
C GLU A 65 17.86 -3.06 6.13
N TYR A 66 17.87 -3.67 7.31
CA TYR A 66 17.93 -2.95 8.58
C TYR A 66 18.78 -3.71 9.61
N LYS A 67 19.14 -3.05 10.71
CA LYS A 67 19.80 -3.68 11.86
C LYS A 67 18.84 -3.68 13.04
N LEU A 68 18.71 -4.82 13.72
CA LEU A 68 17.91 -4.93 14.94
C LEU A 68 18.52 -4.05 16.04
N ASP A 69 17.66 -3.42 16.84
CA ASP A 69 18.09 -2.69 18.03
C ASP A 69 18.29 -3.67 19.19
N THR A 70 19.50 -4.20 19.34
CA THR A 70 19.87 -4.92 20.57
C THR A 70 20.46 -3.93 21.57
N GLU A 71 19.83 -3.77 22.73
CA GLU A 71 20.25 -2.86 23.83
C GLU A 71 21.65 -3.15 24.40
N PHE A 72 22.31 -4.22 23.94
CA PHE A 72 23.66 -4.63 24.30
C PHE A 72 24.49 -4.92 23.04
N GLU A 73 24.95 -3.88 22.35
CA GLU A 73 26.13 -3.99 21.49
C GLU A 73 27.32 -3.34 22.22
N PRO A 74 28.25 -4.12 22.79
CA PRO A 74 29.59 -3.61 23.02
C PRO A 74 30.18 -3.26 21.64
N ASP A 75 30.91 -2.14 21.53
CA ASP A 75 31.67 -1.73 20.33
C ASP A 75 32.72 -2.79 19.93
N LEU A 76 32.27 -3.92 19.40
CA LEU A 76 33.07 -5.04 18.93
C LEU A 76 32.78 -5.19 17.44
N PRO A 77 33.79 -4.98 16.56
CA PRO A 77 33.62 -4.97 15.10
C PRO A 77 33.18 -6.32 14.50
N VAL A 78 33.08 -7.36 15.32
CA VAL A 78 32.71 -8.73 14.91
C VAL A 78 31.20 -9.00 15.08
N VAL A 79 30.46 -8.18 15.85
CA VAL A 79 29.02 -8.38 16.13
C VAL A 79 28.12 -7.54 15.21
N GLY A 80 28.63 -6.43 14.65
CA GLY A 80 27.83 -5.49 13.86
C GLY A 80 27.20 -6.05 12.57
N ASP A 81 27.60 -7.24 12.11
CA ASP A 81 26.99 -7.95 10.98
C ASP A 81 25.93 -8.99 11.41
N SER A 82 25.91 -9.44 12.68
CA SER A 82 24.97 -10.49 13.12
C SER A 82 23.54 -9.97 13.34
N ALA A 83 23.39 -8.68 13.67
CA ALA A 83 22.09 -8.02 13.82
C ALA A 83 21.53 -7.45 12.50
N LYS A 84 22.28 -7.56 11.39
CA LYS A 84 21.84 -7.08 10.06
C LYS A 84 20.86 -8.06 9.42
N ARG A 85 19.66 -7.58 9.10
CA ARG A 85 18.61 -8.30 8.39
C ARG A 85 18.58 -7.83 6.94
N GLU A 86 18.97 -8.69 6.00
CA GLU A 86 18.81 -8.46 4.57
C GLU A 86 17.50 -9.09 4.10
N LEU A 87 16.53 -8.27 3.70
CA LEU A 87 15.18 -8.70 3.31
C LEU A 87 14.84 -8.36 1.86
N ARG A 88 15.85 -8.09 1.02
CA ARG A 88 15.68 -7.76 -0.41
C ARG A 88 14.82 -8.74 -1.22
N TYR A 89 14.82 -10.01 -0.83
CA TYR A 89 14.06 -11.06 -1.53
C TYR A 89 12.57 -11.08 -1.16
N LYS A 90 12.18 -10.43 -0.06
CA LYS A 90 10.78 -10.39 0.39
C LYS A 90 9.97 -9.41 -0.44
N THR A 91 8.69 -9.71 -0.63
CA THR A 91 7.76 -8.80 -1.29
C THR A 91 7.38 -7.66 -0.35
N ILE A 92 6.86 -6.56 -0.91
CA ILE A 92 6.53 -5.37 -0.11
C ILE A 92 5.43 -5.70 0.93
N THR A 93 4.47 -6.54 0.56
CA THR A 93 3.44 -7.03 1.48
C THR A 93 4.00 -7.93 2.59
N GLN A 94 5.05 -8.71 2.30
CA GLN A 94 5.72 -9.52 3.34
C GLN A 94 6.49 -8.62 4.31
N LEU A 95 7.14 -7.56 3.81
CA LEU A 95 7.79 -6.57 4.68
C LEU A 95 6.78 -5.84 5.58
N LEU A 96 5.61 -5.48 5.04
CA LEU A 96 4.51 -4.89 5.82
C LEU A 96 3.96 -5.86 6.87
N ALA A 97 3.84 -7.15 6.55
CA ALA A 97 3.41 -8.17 7.50
C ALA A 97 4.44 -8.37 8.63
N GLU A 98 5.73 -8.33 8.33
CA GLU A 98 6.78 -8.38 9.36
C GLU A 98 6.81 -7.13 10.22
N ASP A 99 6.62 -5.96 9.63
CA ASP A 99 6.51 -4.70 10.38
C ASP A 99 5.32 -4.75 11.34
N ALA A 100 4.18 -5.25 10.87
CA ALA A 100 2.98 -5.43 11.68
C ALA A 100 3.21 -6.34 12.89
N LEU A 101 3.97 -7.43 12.73
CA LEU A 101 4.29 -8.35 13.82
C LEU A 101 5.31 -7.77 14.81
N LEU A 102 6.29 -7.03 14.31
CA LEU A 102 7.41 -6.53 15.11
C LEU A 102 7.10 -5.21 15.82
N ASN A 103 6.09 -4.47 15.36
CA ASN A 103 5.74 -3.14 15.84
C ASN A 103 4.26 -3.04 16.28
N LEU A 104 3.71 -4.08 16.90
CA LEU A 104 2.38 -4.02 17.53
C LEU A 104 2.33 -2.95 18.63
N HIS A 105 1.28 -2.14 18.64
CA HIS A 105 0.97 -1.14 19.65
C HIS A 105 0.07 -1.72 20.73
N VAL A 106 0.29 -1.30 21.98
CA VAL A 106 -0.53 -1.69 23.14
C VAL A 106 -1.06 -0.44 23.84
N ASP A 107 -2.38 -0.23 23.80
CA ASP A 107 -3.06 0.82 24.55
C ASP A 107 -3.64 0.24 25.84
N ILE A 108 -3.27 0.77 27.02
CA ILE A 108 -3.84 0.29 28.29
C ILE A 108 -4.74 1.38 28.87
N LYS A 109 -6.02 1.06 29.07
CA LYS A 109 -7.03 1.98 29.66
C LYS A 109 -7.08 3.38 29.01
N GLY A 110 -6.86 3.46 27.69
CA GLY A 110 -6.91 4.71 26.94
C GLY A 110 -5.68 5.62 27.12
N ALA A 111 -4.65 5.16 27.80
CA ALA A 111 -3.31 5.73 27.75
C ALA A 111 -2.45 4.87 26.82
N GLU A 112 -1.88 5.48 25.79
CA GLU A 112 -0.92 4.84 24.89
C GLU A 112 0.37 4.63 25.69
N PHE A 113 0.63 3.39 26.10
CA PHE A 113 1.90 3.06 26.76
C PHE A 113 2.89 2.77 25.66
N GLN A 114 3.95 3.57 25.59
CA GLN A 114 5.12 3.24 24.78
C GLN A 114 5.84 2.06 25.42
N VAL A 115 5.31 0.84 25.21
CA VAL A 115 6.14 -0.36 25.26
C VAL A 115 7.24 -0.08 24.23
N ARG A 116 8.50 -0.02 24.69
CA ARG A 116 9.67 0.28 23.84
C ARG A 116 9.47 -0.44 22.51
N ARG A 117 9.25 0.34 21.45
CA ARG A 117 8.91 -0.18 20.13
C ARG A 117 10.00 -1.15 19.72
N PRO A 118 9.73 -2.47 19.66
CA PRO A 118 10.80 -3.45 19.56
C PRO A 118 11.67 -3.29 18.31
N ASN A 119 11.17 -2.60 17.26
CA ASN A 119 11.91 -2.34 16.03
C ASN A 119 11.58 -1.00 15.33
N GLU A 120 11.74 0.15 16.00
CA GLU A 120 11.52 1.49 15.38
C GLU A 120 12.31 1.69 14.09
N ARG A 121 13.55 1.19 14.06
CA ARG A 121 14.41 1.29 12.88
C ARG A 121 13.86 0.56 11.67
N MET A 122 13.11 -0.52 11.88
CA MET A 122 12.45 -1.23 10.78
C MET A 122 11.31 -0.39 10.22
N ASP A 123 10.40 0.10 11.07
CA ASP A 123 9.25 0.94 10.66
C ASP A 123 9.75 2.19 9.91
N GLU A 124 10.71 2.93 10.48
CA GLU A 124 11.23 4.15 9.85
C GLU A 124 11.83 3.87 8.47
N LYS A 125 12.71 2.85 8.37
CA LYS A 125 13.32 2.48 7.08
C LYS A 125 12.26 1.99 6.09
N LEU A 126 11.30 1.19 6.53
CA LEU A 126 10.26 0.65 5.66
C LEU A 126 9.38 1.77 5.14
N ARG A 127 9.03 2.74 5.98
CA ARG A 127 8.26 3.94 5.61
C ARG A 127 8.96 4.76 4.54
N ILE A 128 10.27 4.99 4.67
CA ILE A 128 11.09 5.69 3.67
C ILE A 128 11.14 4.90 2.35
N PHE A 129 11.38 3.60 2.43
CA PHE A 129 11.44 2.71 1.27
C PHE A 129 10.09 2.66 0.52
N LEU A 130 8.99 2.50 1.25
CA LEU A 130 7.62 2.52 0.71
C LEU A 130 7.31 3.85 0.06
N LYS A 131 7.65 4.97 0.72
CA LYS A 131 7.43 6.30 0.15
C LYS A 131 8.16 6.47 -1.18
N SER A 132 9.45 6.16 -1.23
CA SER A 132 10.24 6.22 -2.47
C SER A 132 9.66 5.32 -3.57
N THR A 133 9.21 4.12 -3.20
CA THR A 133 8.61 3.16 -4.12
C THR A 133 7.28 3.65 -4.68
N LEU A 134 6.38 4.15 -3.83
CA LEU A 134 5.08 4.69 -4.22
C LEU A 134 5.21 5.99 -5.01
N ASP A 135 6.15 6.86 -4.65
CA ASP A 135 6.48 8.06 -5.43
C ASP A 135 6.99 7.69 -6.84
N ARG A 136 7.69 6.55 -6.99
CA ARG A 136 8.14 6.06 -8.31
C ARG A 136 6.99 5.44 -9.14
N ILE A 137 6.07 4.71 -8.50
CA ILE A 137 4.99 3.99 -9.20
C ILE A 137 3.80 4.92 -9.50
N ILE A 138 3.36 5.68 -8.50
CA ILE A 138 2.12 6.47 -8.50
C ILE A 138 2.43 7.96 -8.68
N GLY A 139 3.59 8.41 -8.18
CA GLY A 139 3.96 9.81 -8.14
C GLY A 139 3.87 10.49 -9.50
N GLY A 140 3.35 11.72 -9.48
CA GLY A 140 3.09 12.52 -10.67
C GLY A 140 1.72 12.29 -11.32
N ARG A 141 1.05 11.15 -11.09
CA ARG A 141 -0.29 10.87 -11.64
C ARG A 141 -1.42 11.14 -10.65
N PHE A 142 -1.25 10.66 -9.42
CA PHE A 142 -2.24 10.77 -8.35
C PHE A 142 -1.60 11.29 -7.07
N GLY A 143 -2.41 11.89 -6.20
CA GLY A 143 -2.11 11.86 -4.77
C GLY A 143 -2.41 10.46 -4.24
N TYR A 144 -1.67 9.97 -3.25
CA TYR A 144 -1.88 8.63 -2.72
C TYR A 144 -1.77 8.59 -1.20
N ARG A 145 -2.44 7.60 -0.61
CA ARG A 145 -2.25 7.19 0.77
C ARG A 145 -2.33 5.67 0.84
N LEU A 146 -1.26 5.05 1.33
CA LEU A 146 -1.21 3.63 1.66
C LEU A 146 -1.29 3.49 3.19
N ARG A 147 -2.23 2.68 3.67
CA ARG A 147 -2.41 2.34 5.09
C ARG A 147 -2.31 0.84 5.27
N ALA A 148 -1.56 0.39 6.27
CA ALA A 148 -1.52 -0.99 6.70
C ALA A 148 -2.01 -1.04 8.16
N ARG A 149 -3.04 -1.84 8.44
CA ARG A 149 -3.61 -1.95 9.80
C ARG A 149 -4.01 -3.37 10.14
N THR A 150 -3.88 -3.76 11.39
CA THR A 150 -4.49 -5.00 11.90
C THR A 150 -5.84 -4.70 12.53
N GLU A 151 -6.66 -5.73 12.72
CA GLU A 151 -7.81 -5.61 13.60
C GLU A 151 -7.34 -5.28 15.03
N VAL A 152 -8.14 -4.49 15.74
CA VAL A 152 -7.85 -4.12 17.13
C VAL A 152 -8.27 -5.28 18.03
N ALA A 153 -7.29 -5.89 18.69
CA ALA A 153 -7.52 -6.90 19.70
C ALA A 153 -7.81 -6.25 21.05
N ASP A 154 -9.06 -6.32 21.52
CA ASP A 154 -9.46 -5.78 22.82
C ASP A 154 -9.35 -6.87 23.91
N LEU A 155 -8.37 -6.72 24.80
CA LEU A 155 -8.08 -7.57 25.96
C LEU A 155 -8.77 -7.03 27.24
N GLY A 156 -9.81 -6.19 27.09
CA GLY A 156 -10.58 -5.59 28.17
C GLY A 156 -9.88 -4.41 28.84
N SER A 157 -8.69 -4.62 29.39
CA SER A 157 -7.88 -3.53 29.97
C SER A 157 -6.81 -2.99 29.02
N ALA A 158 -6.50 -3.72 27.95
CA ALA A 158 -5.51 -3.35 26.95
C ALA A 158 -6.08 -3.57 25.53
N ARG A 159 -5.65 -2.77 24.56
CA ARG A 159 -5.95 -2.96 23.15
C ARG A 159 -4.66 -3.12 22.37
N VAL A 160 -4.55 -4.16 21.55
CA VAL A 160 -3.39 -4.41 20.72
C VAL A 160 -3.76 -4.18 19.26
N HIS A 161 -2.98 -3.37 18.56
CA HIS A 161 -3.22 -3.07 17.15
C HIS A 161 -1.92 -2.65 16.45
N PHE A 162 -1.89 -2.71 15.13
CA PHE A 162 -0.84 -2.10 14.33
C PHE A 162 -1.47 -1.13 13.35
N GLU A 163 -0.82 0.01 13.14
CA GLU A 163 -1.17 0.96 12.09
C GLU A 163 0.10 1.63 11.54
N SER A 164 0.25 1.61 10.22
CA SER A 164 1.29 2.35 9.50
C SER A 164 0.69 3.05 8.29
N GLU A 165 1.08 4.31 8.06
CA GLU A 165 0.60 5.14 6.95
C GLU A 165 1.76 5.77 6.18
N VAL A 166 1.70 5.68 4.85
CA VAL A 166 2.58 6.39 3.91
C VAL A 166 1.74 7.16 2.90
N ALA A 167 1.96 8.46 2.77
CA ALA A 167 1.16 9.30 1.88
C ALA A 167 1.99 10.34 1.10
N ASP A 168 1.50 10.68 -0.09
CA ASP A 168 1.77 11.95 -0.78
C ASP A 168 0.45 12.52 -1.27
N LEU A 169 -0.15 13.39 -0.45
CA LEU A 169 -1.38 14.12 -0.78
C LEU A 169 -1.09 15.55 -1.23
N THR A 170 0.15 15.84 -1.66
CA THR A 170 0.52 17.17 -2.12
C THR A 170 -0.32 17.53 -3.35
N ARG A 171 -1.11 18.61 -3.24
CA ARG A 171 -2.08 19.07 -4.26
C ARG A 171 -3.26 18.10 -4.49
N ALA A 172 -3.51 17.15 -3.59
CA ALA A 172 -4.70 16.31 -3.69
C ALA A 172 -5.99 17.15 -3.56
N ARG A 173 -6.98 16.88 -4.41
CA ARG A 173 -8.28 17.60 -4.40
C ARG A 173 -9.42 16.72 -3.93
N THR A 174 -9.65 15.61 -4.63
CA THR A 174 -10.77 14.69 -4.35
C THR A 174 -10.31 13.25 -4.45
N GLN A 175 -10.78 12.43 -3.52
CA GLN A 175 -10.54 10.99 -3.53
C GLN A 175 -11.25 10.36 -4.73
N LEU A 176 -10.53 9.57 -5.50
CA LEU A 176 -11.02 8.90 -6.70
C LEU A 176 -11.42 7.45 -6.41
N CYS A 177 -10.63 6.74 -5.61
CA CYS A 177 -10.90 5.35 -5.26
C CYS A 177 -10.20 4.94 -3.96
N THR A 178 -10.64 3.79 -3.44
CA THR A 178 -10.00 3.06 -2.35
C THR A 178 -10.02 1.59 -2.71
N GLU A 179 -8.87 0.93 -2.62
CA GLU A 179 -8.73 -0.50 -2.82
C GLU A 179 -8.06 -1.10 -1.59
N THR A 180 -8.51 -2.29 -1.16
CA THR A 180 -7.99 -2.97 0.03
C THR A 180 -7.58 -4.39 -0.32
N LEU A 181 -6.39 -4.77 0.15
CA LEU A 181 -5.86 -6.13 0.10
C LEU A 181 -5.80 -6.68 1.52
N MET A 182 -6.37 -7.86 1.72
CA MET A 182 -6.31 -8.58 3.00
C MET A 182 -5.17 -9.59 2.92
N LEU A 183 -4.28 -9.56 3.90
CA LEU A 183 -3.13 -10.45 4.01
C LEU A 183 -3.21 -11.22 5.32
N SER A 184 -3.04 -12.53 5.27
CA SER A 184 -2.79 -13.30 6.49
C SER A 184 -1.35 -13.03 6.95
N LEU A 185 -1.16 -12.68 8.22
CA LEU A 185 0.17 -12.58 8.79
C LEU A 185 0.82 -13.98 8.81
N PRO A 186 2.14 -14.08 8.57
CA PRO A 186 2.84 -15.35 8.48
C PRO A 186 3.15 -15.97 9.86
N VAL A 187 2.19 -15.97 10.78
CA VAL A 187 2.32 -16.52 12.15
C VAL A 187 1.10 -17.35 12.52
N SER A 188 1.29 -18.32 13.40
CA SER A 188 0.15 -19.06 13.97
C SER A 188 -0.59 -18.18 14.99
N ARG A 189 -1.85 -18.54 15.28
CA ARG A 189 -2.62 -17.89 16.36
C ARG A 189 -1.93 -18.02 17.72
N GLU A 190 -1.29 -19.16 17.96
CA GLU A 190 -0.57 -19.45 19.20
C GLU A 190 0.68 -18.57 19.34
N GLU A 191 1.43 -18.39 18.26
CA GLU A 191 2.63 -17.55 18.23
C GLU A 191 2.27 -16.06 18.41
N LEU A 192 1.18 -15.62 17.78
CA LEU A 192 0.66 -14.27 17.97
C LEU A 192 0.12 -14.05 19.39
N ALA A 193 -0.57 -15.05 19.96
CA ALA A 193 -1.01 -15.00 21.36
C ALA A 193 0.19 -14.91 22.31
N TRP A 194 1.26 -15.66 22.04
CA TRP A 194 2.50 -15.62 22.81
C TRP A 194 3.19 -14.25 22.72
N HIS A 195 3.29 -13.63 21.54
CA HIS A 195 3.80 -12.25 21.41
C HIS A 195 2.95 -11.23 22.18
N ILE A 196 1.63 -11.36 22.14
CA ILE A 196 0.73 -10.47 22.88
C ILE A 196 0.90 -10.68 24.39
N GLU A 197 1.01 -11.91 24.87
CA GLU A 197 1.27 -12.22 26.27
C GLU A 197 2.63 -11.68 26.72
N GLU A 198 3.68 -11.82 25.90
CA GLU A 198 5.00 -11.25 26.18
C GLU A 198 4.97 -9.72 26.32
N LEU A 199 4.19 -9.04 25.47
CA LEU A 199 4.06 -7.58 25.47
C LEU A 199 3.15 -7.04 26.58
N THR A 200 2.06 -7.76 26.90
CA THR A 200 1.00 -7.26 27.78
C THR A 200 0.96 -7.92 29.16
N GLY A 201 1.56 -9.09 29.31
CA GLY A 201 1.46 -9.96 30.48
C GLY A 201 0.09 -10.64 30.65
N ILE A 202 -0.76 -10.62 29.63
CA ILE A 202 -2.14 -11.16 29.64
C ILE A 202 -2.25 -12.27 28.60
N ASP A 203 -2.69 -13.47 28.99
CA ASP A 203 -3.00 -14.55 28.05
C ASP A 203 -4.28 -14.23 27.26
N PRO A 204 -4.20 -14.05 25.92
CA PRO A 204 -5.36 -13.77 25.08
C PRO A 204 -6.38 -14.91 25.05
N ASN A 205 -5.94 -16.16 25.25
CA ASN A 205 -6.82 -17.33 25.22
C ASN A 205 -7.71 -17.40 26.46
N GLU A 206 -7.17 -17.06 27.64
CA GLU A 206 -7.94 -16.95 28.88
C GLU A 206 -8.94 -15.79 28.83
N ALA A 207 -8.63 -14.73 28.08
CA ALA A 207 -9.53 -13.61 27.83
C ALA A 207 -10.70 -13.95 26.87
N GLY A 208 -10.72 -15.15 26.29
CA GLY A 208 -11.76 -15.59 25.35
C GLY A 208 -11.69 -14.90 23.99
N PHE A 209 -10.49 -14.47 23.57
CA PHE A 209 -10.27 -13.67 22.38
C PHE A 209 -9.98 -14.56 21.14
N GLU A 210 -10.67 -14.31 20.03
CA GLU A 210 -10.32 -14.88 18.73
C GLU A 210 -9.37 -13.93 18.00
N ILE A 211 -8.07 -14.26 18.00
CA ILE A 211 -7.10 -13.51 17.19
C ILE A 211 -7.21 -13.99 15.75
N ASP A 212 -7.65 -13.11 14.84
CA ASP A 212 -7.48 -13.34 13.42
C ASP A 212 -6.27 -12.54 12.90
N PRO A 213 -5.19 -13.20 12.46
CA PRO A 213 -3.97 -12.55 12.05
C PRO A 213 -4.14 -11.96 10.64
N ILE A 214 -5.00 -10.95 10.49
CA ILE A 214 -5.25 -10.29 9.21
C ILE A 214 -4.66 -8.88 9.24
N LEU A 215 -3.83 -8.60 8.24
CA LEU A 215 -3.33 -7.28 7.91
C LEU A 215 -4.12 -6.73 6.71
N GLU A 216 -4.80 -5.62 6.94
CA GLU A 216 -5.49 -4.87 5.89
C GLU A 216 -4.55 -3.83 5.29
N VAL A 217 -4.24 -3.96 4.00
CA VAL A 217 -3.44 -2.98 3.25
C VAL A 217 -4.35 -2.21 2.31
N THR A 218 -4.62 -0.95 2.61
CA THR A 218 -5.53 -0.08 1.87
C THR A 218 -4.76 0.99 1.11
N LEU A 219 -5.05 1.14 -0.18
CA LEU A 219 -4.53 2.18 -1.05
C LEU A 219 -5.65 3.12 -1.49
N GLU A 220 -5.54 4.39 -1.12
CA GLU A 220 -6.40 5.47 -1.59
C GLU A 220 -5.68 6.27 -2.68
N LEU A 221 -6.38 6.57 -3.78
CA LEU A 221 -5.89 7.48 -4.81
C LEU A 221 -6.75 8.74 -4.89
N TRP A 222 -6.07 9.86 -5.11
CA TRP A 222 -6.65 11.20 -5.10
C TRP A 222 -6.28 11.94 -6.39
N SER A 223 -7.21 12.75 -6.91
CA SER A 223 -6.96 13.65 -8.03
C SER A 223 -6.03 14.79 -7.62
N ARG A 224 -5.21 15.29 -8.56
CA ARG A 224 -4.34 16.47 -8.40
C ARG A 224 -4.94 17.70 -9.10
#